data_AF-A0A0E3Q9L0-F1
#
_entry.id   AF-A0A0E3Q9L0-F1
#
_cell.length_a   1.000
_cell.length_b   1.000
_cell.length_c   1.000
_cell.angle_alpha   90.00
_cell.angle_beta   90.00
_cell.angle_gamma   90.00
#
_symmetry.space_group_name_H-M   'P 1'
#
loop_
_entity.id
_entity.type
_entity.pdbx_description
1 polymer ?
#
loop_
_entity_poly.entity_id
_entity_poly.type
_entity_poly.pdbx_seq_one_letter_code
_entity_poly.pdbx_strand_id
1 'polypeptide(L)'
;MPLDPICKKIISDNTEYFSDYGGKSYYFCSPECKQKFDALEKSVIRLKRNLSEKERISFGKLKKDIIKPGICTLCGACAASCEYITIEDGAPKLVGPCKACGVCYYQCPRTITTEEGLIGSFRFAYAARSAIPEIRGQDGGVVTSLLLYALDEGLIDSAVVTTRSKEEPWKPVPVVAKTREEVLESSGSIYSHSMTLEALMSAIKQGMNSIAFVGTSCNIDAVTKMQKSSYGFLHLFMRAKVLKLGLFCMDTFSYEGIKAVLKSYGITLENVDAMKIRKGKFEITLKDGKQQILDLSEFDEYRSSSCRFCTDLTAENSDISFGGVGSPRGWTTVLTRSALGYEIFNEAVDNGYIEARHLTDDELERVLNLAKMKKVQMYDLNRRQKK
;
A
#
# COMPACT_ATOMS: atom_id res chain seq x y z
N MET A 1 -14.86 45.17 24.32
CA MET A 1 -15.73 45.08 23.15
C MET A 1 -15.48 43.75 22.45
N PRO A 2 -16.50 42.88 22.30
CA PRO A 2 -16.38 41.62 21.59
C PRO A 2 -16.04 41.84 20.11
N LEU A 3 -15.32 40.88 19.51
CA LEU A 3 -14.96 40.89 18.09
C LEU A 3 -15.83 39.89 17.33
N ASP A 4 -16.34 40.29 16.18
CA ASP A 4 -17.02 39.37 15.27
C ASP A 4 -16.04 38.29 14.78
N PRO A 5 -16.31 37.00 15.03
CA PRO A 5 -15.36 35.94 14.70
C PRO A 5 -15.19 35.75 13.18
N ILE A 6 -16.17 36.15 12.37
CA ILE A 6 -16.21 36.03 10.91
C ILE A 6 -15.47 37.19 10.24
N CYS A 7 -15.82 38.43 10.57
CA CYS A 7 -15.30 39.61 9.86
C CYS A 7 -14.30 40.46 10.66
N LYS A 8 -14.04 40.11 11.93
CA LYS A 8 -13.12 40.81 12.85
C LYS A 8 -13.49 42.26 13.16
N LYS A 9 -14.72 42.70 12.90
CA LYS A 9 -15.22 44.01 13.34
C LYS A 9 -15.43 44.02 14.85
N ILE A 10 -15.15 45.16 15.46
CA ILE A 10 -15.48 45.42 16.87
C ILE A 10 -17.00 45.57 16.97
N ILE A 11 -17.61 44.83 17.90
CA ILE A 11 -19.05 44.81 18.12
C ILE A 11 -19.37 45.59 19.39
N SER A 12 -20.48 46.34 19.37
CA SER A 12 -21.09 46.90 20.57
C SER A 12 -21.62 45.79 21.47
N ASP A 13 -21.58 45.99 22.78
CA ASP A 13 -21.97 44.98 23.78
C ASP A 13 -23.48 44.58 23.74
N ASN A 14 -24.28 45.20 22.85
CA ASN A 14 -25.74 45.00 22.69
C ASN A 14 -26.18 44.43 21.32
N THR A 15 -25.36 43.62 20.62
CA THR A 15 -25.84 43.02 19.35
C THR A 15 -26.91 41.94 19.60
N GLU A 16 -27.98 41.96 18.80
CA GLU A 16 -29.02 40.93 18.80
C GLU A 16 -28.60 39.64 18.05
N TYR A 17 -27.52 39.71 17.28
CA TYR A 17 -27.01 38.59 16.50
C TYR A 17 -26.00 37.79 17.34
N PHE A 18 -26.45 36.70 17.96
CA PHE A 18 -25.59 35.79 18.70
C PHE A 18 -25.93 34.32 18.45
N SER A 19 -24.95 33.44 18.62
CA SER A 19 -25.08 31.98 18.57
C SER A 19 -24.24 31.34 19.68
N ASP A 20 -24.79 30.36 20.37
CA ASP A 20 -24.08 29.61 21.40
C ASP A 20 -23.41 28.36 20.80
N TYR A 21 -22.10 28.21 21.00
CA TYR A 21 -21.34 27.06 20.52
C TYR A 21 -20.28 26.61 21.52
N GLY A 22 -20.24 25.32 21.85
CA GLY A 22 -19.24 24.75 22.77
C GLY A 22 -19.24 25.40 24.16
N GLY A 23 -20.41 25.84 24.65
CA GLY A 23 -20.54 26.53 25.94
C GLY A 23 -20.08 27.99 25.96
N LYS A 24 -19.83 28.60 24.79
CA LYS A 24 -19.50 30.03 24.65
C LYS A 24 -20.51 30.73 23.74
N SER A 25 -20.91 31.93 24.12
CA SER A 25 -21.74 32.81 23.29
C SER A 25 -20.87 33.60 22.33
N TYR A 26 -21.16 33.50 21.04
CA TYR A 26 -20.51 34.25 19.96
C TYR A 26 -21.46 35.34 19.47
N TYR A 27 -20.94 36.55 19.35
CA TYR A 27 -21.67 37.74 18.94
C TYR A 27 -21.23 38.15 17.52
N PHE A 28 -22.15 38.68 16.73
CA PHE A 28 -21.93 39.03 15.32
C PHE A 28 -22.34 40.47 15.02
N CYS A 29 -21.67 41.12 14.08
CA CYS A 29 -21.97 42.48 13.66
C CYS A 29 -23.16 42.56 12.68
N SER A 30 -23.55 41.44 12.08
CA SER A 30 -24.61 41.39 11.08
C SER A 30 -25.27 40.01 10.98
N PRO A 31 -26.51 39.92 10.47
CA PRO A 31 -27.18 38.65 10.25
C PRO A 31 -26.45 37.75 9.25
N GLU A 32 -25.71 38.31 8.28
CA GLU A 32 -24.91 37.52 7.34
C GLU A 32 -23.71 36.83 8.01
N CYS A 33 -23.05 37.51 8.96
CA CYS A 33 -21.95 36.93 9.73
C CYS A 33 -22.48 35.80 10.64
N LYS A 34 -23.63 36.02 11.29
CA LYS A 34 -24.32 34.96 12.04
C LYS A 34 -24.69 33.78 11.14
N GLN A 35 -25.30 34.01 9.98
CA GLN A 35 -25.68 32.95 9.05
C GLN A 35 -24.49 32.14 8.56
N LYS A 36 -23.34 32.78 8.28
CA LYS A 36 -22.10 32.08 7.88
C LYS A 36 -21.57 31.18 9.00
N PHE A 37 -21.62 31.66 10.24
CA PHE A 37 -21.25 30.87 11.41
C PHE A 37 -22.19 29.65 11.59
N ASP A 38 -23.50 29.88 11.55
CA ASP A 38 -24.52 28.83 11.67
C ASP A 38 -24.47 27.82 10.49
N ALA A 39 -24.09 28.27 9.28
CA ALA A 39 -23.93 27.41 8.11
C ALA A 39 -22.74 26.45 8.24
N LEU A 40 -21.65 26.89 8.88
CA LEU A 40 -20.51 26.03 9.20
C LEU A 40 -20.94 24.93 10.17
N GLU A 41 -21.74 25.26 11.18
CA GLU A 41 -22.30 24.30 12.12
C GLU A 41 -23.18 23.26 11.40
N LYS A 42 -24.12 23.71 10.56
CA LYS A 42 -24.96 22.82 9.73
C LYS A 42 -24.11 21.90 8.84
N SER A 43 -23.01 22.39 8.29
CA SER A 43 -22.10 21.60 7.45
C SER A 43 -21.36 20.53 8.25
N VAL A 44 -20.90 20.83 9.47
CA VAL A 44 -20.31 19.86 10.40
C VAL A 44 -21.34 18.81 10.82
N ILE A 45 -22.59 19.20 11.08
CA ILE A 45 -23.69 18.28 11.40
C ILE A 45 -24.00 17.35 10.21
N ARG A 46 -24.06 17.88 8.98
CA ARG A 46 -24.25 17.07 7.76
C ARG A 46 -23.11 16.07 7.57
N LEU A 47 -21.87 16.50 7.76
CA LEU A 47 -20.70 15.63 7.70
C LEU A 47 -20.76 14.51 8.75
N LYS A 48 -21.15 14.83 10.00
CA LYS A 48 -21.38 13.83 11.06
C LYS A 48 -22.47 12.81 10.70
N ARG A 49 -23.51 13.20 9.97
CA ARG A 49 -24.58 12.30 9.50
C ARG A 49 -24.10 11.35 8.39
N ASN A 50 -23.37 11.87 7.41
CA ASN A 50 -22.87 11.08 6.27
C ASN A 50 -21.76 10.08 6.65
N LEU A 51 -20.99 10.35 7.71
CA LEU A 51 -19.97 9.43 8.22
C LEU A 51 -20.54 8.17 8.92
N SER A 52 -21.86 8.12 9.18
CA SER A 52 -22.45 7.16 10.11
C SER A 52 -22.69 5.74 9.55
N GLU A 53 -22.53 5.50 8.25
CA GLU A 53 -22.89 4.20 7.64
C GLU A 53 -21.73 3.20 7.47
N LYS A 54 -20.45 3.60 7.46
CA LYS A 54 -19.35 2.64 7.14
C LYS A 54 -18.30 2.37 8.22
N GLU A 55 -18.01 3.24 9.18
CA GLU A 55 -17.11 2.88 10.31
C GLU A 55 -17.28 3.83 11.51
N ARG A 56 -17.56 3.30 12.71
CA ARG A 56 -17.51 4.08 13.96
C ARG A 56 -16.06 4.30 14.39
N ILE A 57 -15.47 5.44 14.01
CA ILE A 57 -14.10 5.80 14.39
C ILE A 57 -14.10 6.65 15.67
N SER A 58 -13.56 6.10 16.75
CA SER A 58 -13.41 6.79 18.03
C SER A 58 -12.13 7.63 18.09
N PHE A 59 -12.10 8.58 19.03
CA PHE A 59 -10.88 9.30 19.41
C PHE A 59 -9.75 8.32 19.81
N GLY A 60 -10.09 7.13 20.31
CA GLY A 60 -9.13 6.08 20.61
C GLY A 60 -8.30 5.65 19.39
N LYS A 61 -8.89 5.62 18.18
CA LYS A 61 -8.19 5.31 16.93
C LYS A 61 -7.19 6.42 16.59
N LEU A 62 -7.59 7.70 16.67
CA LEU A 62 -6.68 8.84 16.50
C LEU A 62 -5.53 8.82 17.51
N LYS A 63 -5.86 8.53 18.78
CA LYS A 63 -4.86 8.43 19.85
C LYS A 63 -3.87 7.30 19.61
N LYS A 64 -4.33 6.14 19.14
CA LYS A 64 -3.49 4.97 18.85
C LYS A 64 -2.60 5.20 17.63
N ASP A 65 -3.17 5.73 16.55
CA ASP A 65 -2.50 5.79 15.25
C ASP A 65 -1.60 7.02 15.10
N ILE A 66 -1.94 8.16 15.73
CA ILE A 66 -1.24 9.45 15.52
C ILE A 66 -0.58 9.98 16.79
N ILE A 67 -1.31 10.00 17.91
CA ILE A 67 -0.83 10.68 19.13
C ILE A 67 0.23 9.85 19.85
N LYS A 68 -0.08 8.58 20.17
CA LYS A 68 0.85 7.68 20.88
C LYS A 68 2.18 7.45 20.14
N PRO A 69 2.22 7.34 18.79
CA PRO A 69 3.49 7.19 18.08
C PRO A 69 4.29 8.51 17.94
N GLY A 70 3.75 9.65 18.38
CA GLY A 70 4.44 10.94 18.31
C GLY A 70 4.36 11.64 16.94
N ILE A 71 3.38 11.28 16.11
CA ILE A 71 3.20 11.82 14.75
C ILE A 71 2.45 13.16 14.76
N CYS A 72 1.68 13.40 15.84
CA CYS A 72 0.88 14.60 15.99
C CYS A 72 1.73 15.86 15.85
N THR A 73 1.34 16.75 14.93
CA THR A 73 2.01 18.03 14.67
C THR A 73 1.44 19.18 15.50
N LEU A 74 0.52 18.90 16.43
CA LEU A 74 -0.17 19.89 17.28
C LEU A 74 -0.86 21.02 16.52
N CYS A 75 -1.35 20.75 15.31
CA CYS A 75 -2.10 21.72 14.51
C CYS A 75 -3.49 22.09 15.07
N GLY A 76 -4.00 21.38 16.09
CA GLY A 76 -5.29 21.69 16.73
C GLY A 76 -6.55 21.30 15.94
N ALA A 77 -6.46 20.72 14.75
CA ALA A 77 -7.61 20.40 13.90
C ALA A 77 -8.68 19.53 14.61
N CYS A 78 -8.25 18.56 15.42
CA CYS A 78 -9.14 17.69 16.19
C CYS A 78 -9.88 18.44 17.31
N ALA A 79 -9.22 19.37 18.01
CA ALA A 79 -9.82 20.20 19.05
C ALA A 79 -10.77 21.25 18.45
N ALA A 80 -10.44 21.80 17.28
CA ALA A 80 -11.32 22.72 16.55
C ALA A 80 -12.61 22.05 16.06
N SER A 81 -12.55 20.74 15.75
CA SER A 81 -13.68 19.99 15.17
C SER A 81 -14.54 19.24 16.19
N CYS A 82 -14.10 19.14 17.45
CA CYS A 82 -14.77 18.37 18.49
C CYS A 82 -14.67 19.10 19.84
N GLU A 83 -15.83 19.51 20.38
CA GLU A 83 -15.95 20.20 21.67
C GLU A 83 -15.39 19.39 22.86
N TYR A 84 -15.30 18.07 22.73
CA TYR A 84 -14.80 17.18 23.78
C TYR A 84 -13.29 16.92 23.68
N ILE A 85 -12.57 17.58 22.77
CA ILE A 85 -11.12 17.44 22.63
C ILE A 85 -10.45 18.77 22.98
N THR A 86 -9.56 18.75 23.97
CA THR A 86 -8.70 19.88 24.36
C THR A 86 -7.24 19.54 24.09
N ILE A 87 -6.37 20.57 24.02
CA ILE A 87 -4.92 20.37 23.97
C ILE A 87 -4.38 20.58 25.38
N GLU A 88 -3.78 19.53 25.96
CA GLU A 88 -3.19 19.54 27.30
C GLU A 88 -1.82 18.85 27.24
N ASP A 89 -0.82 19.40 27.96
CA ASP A 89 0.55 18.88 28.00
C ASP A 89 1.17 18.64 26.62
N GLY A 90 0.85 19.52 25.66
CA GLY A 90 1.33 19.37 24.28
C GLY A 90 0.76 18.16 23.54
N ALA A 91 -0.45 17.69 23.87
CA ALA A 91 -1.14 16.64 23.13
C ALA A 91 -2.67 16.81 23.17
N PRO A 92 -3.41 16.35 22.13
CA PRO A 92 -4.86 16.28 22.21
C PRO A 92 -5.33 15.27 23.26
N LYS A 93 -6.24 15.66 24.15
CA LYS A 93 -6.89 14.81 25.13
C LYS A 93 -8.42 14.90 25.02
N LEU A 94 -9.09 13.81 25.33
CA LEU A 94 -10.55 13.73 25.35
C LEU A 94 -11.03 14.04 26.77
N VAL A 95 -11.84 15.08 26.92
CA VAL A 95 -12.37 15.58 28.21
C VAL A 95 -13.88 15.33 28.39
N GLY A 96 -14.53 14.71 27.40
CA GLY A 96 -15.95 14.41 27.43
C GLY A 96 -16.34 13.17 26.60
N PRO A 97 -17.64 12.90 26.41
CA PRO A 97 -18.12 11.67 25.77
C PRO A 97 -17.80 11.62 24.27
N CYS A 98 -17.04 10.60 23.84
CA CYS A 98 -16.77 10.36 22.43
C CYS A 98 -17.91 9.60 21.76
N LYS A 99 -18.58 10.22 20.78
CA LYS A 99 -19.66 9.60 19.98
C LYS A 99 -19.15 8.69 18.83
N ALA A 100 -17.83 8.48 18.73
CA ALA A 100 -17.20 7.72 17.65
C ALA A 100 -17.60 8.16 16.23
N CYS A 101 -17.76 9.46 16.01
CA CYS A 101 -18.17 10.05 14.73
C CYS A 101 -17.05 10.19 13.69
N GLY A 102 -15.80 9.86 14.04
CA GLY A 102 -14.66 9.89 13.12
C GLY A 102 -14.14 11.27 12.70
N VAL A 103 -14.87 12.37 12.92
CA VAL A 103 -14.50 13.71 12.43
C VAL A 103 -13.06 14.10 12.81
N CYS A 104 -12.65 13.89 14.06
CA CYS A 104 -11.29 14.20 14.50
C CYS A 104 -10.20 13.39 13.77
N TYR A 105 -10.53 12.18 13.31
CA TYR A 105 -9.65 11.33 12.52
C TYR A 105 -9.56 11.86 11.10
N TYR A 106 -10.69 12.07 10.41
CA TYR A 106 -10.71 12.55 9.02
C TYR A 106 -10.14 13.95 8.82
N GLN A 107 -10.14 14.80 9.85
CA GLN A 107 -9.52 16.13 9.80
C GLN A 107 -8.03 16.12 10.16
N CYS A 108 -7.47 14.97 10.54
CA CYS A 108 -6.06 14.89 10.89
C CYS A 108 -5.20 14.83 9.61
N PRO A 109 -4.28 15.78 9.38
CA PRO A 109 -3.43 15.78 8.18
C PRO A 109 -2.42 14.62 8.15
N ARG A 110 -2.30 13.86 9.25
CA ARG A 110 -1.41 12.70 9.37
C ARG A 110 -2.13 11.37 9.20
N THR A 111 -3.46 11.37 9.09
CA THR A 111 -4.22 10.17 8.75
C THR A 111 -4.45 10.15 7.25
N ILE A 112 -4.29 8.98 6.66
CA ILE A 112 -4.65 8.73 5.26
C ILE A 112 -6.02 8.07 5.26
N THR A 113 -6.98 8.72 4.63
CA THR A 113 -8.41 8.39 4.70
C THR A 113 -9.05 8.17 3.34
N THR A 114 -8.35 8.48 2.26
CA THR A 114 -8.78 8.20 0.90
C THR A 114 -8.22 6.86 0.44
N GLU A 115 -9.00 6.16 -0.37
CA GLU A 115 -8.56 4.93 -1.06
C GLU A 115 -7.30 5.18 -1.88
N GLU A 116 -7.32 6.21 -2.72
CA GLU A 116 -6.18 6.62 -3.54
C GLU A 116 -4.93 6.90 -2.69
N GLY A 117 -5.08 7.54 -1.52
CA GLY A 117 -3.94 7.79 -0.64
C GLY A 117 -3.36 6.52 -0.02
N LEU A 118 -4.15 5.45 0.09
CA LEU A 118 -3.76 4.16 0.69
C LEU A 118 -3.14 3.20 -0.34
N ILE A 119 -3.72 3.08 -1.53
CA ILE A 119 -3.31 2.06 -2.52
C ILE A 119 -3.03 2.64 -3.91
N GLY A 120 -2.94 3.97 -4.02
CA GLY A 120 -2.77 4.67 -5.30
C GLY A 120 -4.01 4.62 -6.18
N SER A 121 -4.02 5.45 -7.22
CA SER A 121 -5.06 5.42 -8.24
C SER A 121 -5.03 4.11 -9.04
N PHE A 122 -6.20 3.52 -9.27
CA PHE A 122 -6.40 2.37 -10.14
C PHE A 122 -7.74 2.49 -10.88
N ARG A 123 -7.89 1.75 -11.99
CA ARG A 123 -9.11 1.75 -12.80
C ARG A 123 -10.10 0.73 -12.28
N PHE A 124 -9.64 -0.51 -12.13
CA PHE A 124 -10.44 -1.65 -11.71
C PHE A 124 -9.62 -2.61 -10.83
N ALA A 125 -10.32 -3.27 -9.92
CA ALA A 125 -9.77 -4.27 -9.03
C ALA A 125 -10.44 -5.63 -9.30
N TYR A 126 -9.61 -6.68 -9.38
CA TYR A 126 -10.03 -8.04 -9.66
C TYR A 126 -9.45 -9.03 -8.66
N ALA A 127 -10.16 -10.13 -8.45
CA ALA A 127 -9.55 -11.38 -8.03
C ALA A 127 -9.32 -12.21 -9.29
N ALA A 128 -8.08 -12.66 -9.52
CA ALA A 128 -7.74 -13.46 -10.70
C ALA A 128 -6.83 -14.66 -10.39
N ARG A 129 -6.84 -15.66 -11.27
CA ARG A 129 -5.93 -16.81 -11.26
C ARG A 129 -5.58 -17.24 -12.68
N SER A 130 -4.47 -17.95 -12.83
CA SER A 130 -4.09 -18.59 -14.08
C SER A 130 -5.16 -19.59 -14.51
N ALA A 131 -5.50 -19.56 -15.79
CA ALA A 131 -6.28 -20.64 -16.42
C ALA A 131 -5.38 -21.74 -17.00
N ILE A 132 -4.05 -21.55 -16.97
CA ILE A 132 -3.07 -22.49 -17.51
C ILE A 132 -2.73 -23.54 -16.43
N PRO A 133 -3.04 -24.84 -16.65
CA PRO A 133 -2.91 -25.88 -15.61
C PRO A 133 -1.50 -26.12 -15.07
N GLU A 134 -0.47 -25.87 -15.89
CA GLU A 134 0.94 -26.08 -15.51
C GLU A 134 1.48 -25.00 -14.58
N ILE A 135 0.80 -23.84 -14.47
CA ILE A 135 1.27 -22.71 -13.67
C ILE A 135 0.91 -22.91 -12.20
N ARG A 136 1.92 -23.28 -11.41
CA ARG A 136 1.86 -23.25 -9.95
C ARG A 136 2.48 -21.95 -9.44
N GLY A 137 1.64 -20.92 -9.29
CA GLY A 137 2.04 -19.64 -8.74
C GLY A 137 2.16 -19.64 -7.20
N GLN A 138 2.75 -18.57 -6.65
CA GLN A 138 2.72 -18.32 -5.20
C GLN A 138 1.28 -18.21 -4.67
N ASP A 139 0.45 -17.48 -5.42
CA ASP A 139 -0.97 -17.28 -5.19
C ASP A 139 -1.76 -17.83 -6.40
N GLY A 140 -2.32 -16.97 -7.25
CA GLY A 140 -3.06 -17.37 -8.44
C GLY A 140 -2.21 -17.58 -9.70
N GLY A 141 -0.91 -17.27 -9.70
CA GLY A 141 -0.06 -17.44 -10.91
C GLY A 141 -0.35 -16.43 -12.04
N VAL A 142 -1.01 -15.31 -11.71
CA VAL A 142 -1.46 -14.31 -12.69
C VAL A 142 -0.28 -13.62 -13.38
N VAL A 143 0.77 -13.24 -12.64
CA VAL A 143 1.95 -12.56 -13.22
C VAL A 143 2.61 -13.43 -14.29
N THR A 144 2.87 -14.69 -13.97
CA THR A 144 3.45 -15.67 -14.91
C THR A 144 2.55 -15.83 -16.14
N SER A 145 1.24 -16.00 -15.94
CA SER A 145 0.29 -16.16 -17.06
C SER A 145 0.25 -14.94 -17.97
N LEU A 146 0.28 -13.74 -17.39
CA LEU A 146 0.27 -12.48 -18.12
C LEU A 146 1.57 -12.26 -18.91
N LEU A 147 2.71 -12.66 -18.34
CA LEU A 147 3.99 -12.63 -19.06
C LEU A 147 4.01 -13.61 -20.24
N LEU A 148 3.45 -14.81 -20.07
CA LEU A 148 3.33 -15.76 -21.17
C LEU A 148 2.41 -15.23 -22.27
N TYR A 149 1.23 -14.71 -21.91
CA TYR A 149 0.35 -14.03 -22.86
C TYR A 149 1.09 -12.93 -23.64
N ALA A 150 1.78 -12.04 -22.91
CA ALA A 150 2.47 -10.91 -23.53
C ALA A 150 3.64 -11.33 -24.43
N LEU A 151 4.32 -12.45 -24.13
CA LEU A 151 5.36 -13.01 -25.01
C LEU A 151 4.74 -13.70 -26.23
N ASP A 152 3.71 -14.53 -26.02
CA ASP A 152 3.05 -15.31 -27.08
C ASP A 152 2.42 -14.37 -28.15
N GLU A 153 1.81 -13.26 -27.71
CA GLU A 153 1.23 -12.23 -28.59
C GLU A 153 2.25 -11.19 -29.10
N GLY A 154 3.53 -11.32 -28.72
CA GLY A 154 4.59 -10.39 -29.16
C GLY A 154 4.43 -8.95 -28.64
N LEU A 155 3.70 -8.76 -27.54
CA LEU A 155 3.54 -7.46 -26.87
C LEU A 155 4.83 -7.02 -26.16
N ILE A 156 5.66 -7.98 -25.77
CA ILE A 156 6.99 -7.76 -25.17
C ILE A 156 8.05 -8.64 -25.85
N ASP A 157 9.26 -8.12 -25.93
CA ASP A 157 10.44 -8.86 -26.42
C ASP A 157 11.10 -9.68 -25.30
N SER A 158 10.93 -9.23 -24.05
CA SER A 158 11.51 -9.86 -22.87
C SER A 158 10.82 -9.44 -21.58
N ALA A 159 11.00 -10.24 -20.54
CA ALA A 159 10.56 -9.97 -19.19
C ALA A 159 11.75 -9.96 -18.22
N VAL A 160 11.89 -8.88 -17.45
CA VAL A 160 12.81 -8.83 -16.31
C VAL A 160 12.10 -9.44 -15.11
N VAL A 161 12.60 -10.58 -14.67
CA VAL A 161 12.02 -11.40 -13.59
C VAL A 161 13.12 -11.85 -12.62
N THR A 162 12.74 -12.44 -11.49
CA THR A 162 13.67 -13.01 -10.51
C THR A 162 13.52 -14.52 -10.46
N THR A 163 14.62 -15.25 -10.59
CA THR A 163 14.70 -16.70 -10.39
C THR A 163 15.54 -17.04 -9.15
N ARG A 164 15.65 -18.32 -8.83
CA ARG A 164 16.53 -18.85 -7.79
C ARG A 164 17.90 -19.18 -8.39
N SER A 165 18.98 -18.91 -7.66
CA SER A 165 20.31 -19.36 -8.06
C SER A 165 20.38 -20.89 -8.14
N LYS A 166 21.08 -21.39 -9.17
CA LYS A 166 21.37 -22.83 -9.31
C LYS A 166 22.45 -23.30 -8.34
N GLU A 167 23.28 -22.39 -7.85
CA GLU A 167 24.39 -22.67 -6.92
C GLU A 167 23.96 -22.48 -5.46
N GLU A 168 23.10 -21.49 -5.19
CA GLU A 168 22.67 -21.12 -3.85
C GLU A 168 21.14 -21.15 -3.74
N PRO A 169 20.55 -22.16 -3.08
CA PRO A 169 19.11 -22.31 -2.98
C PRO A 169 18.43 -21.07 -2.40
N TRP A 170 17.31 -20.65 -2.99
CA TRP A 170 16.53 -19.48 -2.56
C TRP A 170 17.23 -18.12 -2.65
N LYS A 171 18.48 -18.06 -3.12
CA LYS A 171 19.14 -16.79 -3.41
C LYS A 171 18.51 -16.18 -4.69
N PRO A 172 17.97 -14.95 -4.63
CA PRO A 172 17.34 -14.33 -5.78
C PRO A 172 18.37 -13.91 -6.83
N VAL A 173 18.12 -14.24 -8.09
CA VAL A 173 18.93 -13.81 -9.24
C VAL A 173 18.01 -13.16 -10.27
N PRO A 174 18.22 -11.88 -10.62
CA PRO A 174 17.44 -11.23 -11.67
C PRO A 174 17.88 -11.75 -13.05
N VAL A 175 16.93 -12.05 -13.92
CA VAL A 175 17.17 -12.58 -15.27
C VAL A 175 16.32 -11.85 -16.31
N VAL A 176 16.77 -11.87 -17.57
CA VAL A 176 16.02 -11.39 -18.72
C VAL A 176 15.43 -12.61 -19.41
N ALA A 177 14.18 -12.94 -19.09
CA ALA A 177 13.46 -14.05 -19.66
C ALA A 177 12.91 -13.68 -21.05
N LYS A 178 13.11 -14.57 -22.01
CA LYS A 178 12.69 -14.44 -23.42
C LYS A 178 11.87 -15.65 -23.87
N THR A 179 11.90 -16.75 -23.13
CA THR A 179 11.13 -17.96 -23.45
C THR A 179 10.11 -18.31 -22.39
N ARG A 180 9.15 -19.16 -22.75
CA ARG A 180 8.14 -19.71 -21.84
C ARG A 180 8.77 -20.38 -20.63
N GLU A 181 9.80 -21.19 -20.84
CA GLU A 181 10.47 -21.97 -19.80
C GLU A 181 11.14 -21.06 -18.76
N GLU A 182 11.81 -19.99 -19.23
CA GLU A 182 12.46 -19.02 -18.35
C GLU A 182 11.44 -18.23 -17.50
N VAL A 183 10.28 -17.91 -18.07
CA VAL A 183 9.18 -17.29 -17.32
C VAL A 183 8.59 -18.25 -16.29
N LEU A 184 8.38 -19.52 -16.64
CA LEU A 184 7.87 -20.54 -15.71
C LEU A 184 8.86 -20.78 -14.55
N GLU A 185 10.17 -20.80 -14.81
CA GLU A 185 11.21 -20.98 -13.79
C GLU A 185 11.24 -19.83 -12.77
N SER A 186 10.80 -18.63 -13.17
CA SER A 186 10.71 -17.46 -12.29
C SER A 186 9.50 -17.44 -11.34
N SER A 187 8.62 -18.46 -11.41
CA SER A 187 7.42 -18.52 -10.58
C SER A 187 7.73 -18.68 -9.08
N GLY A 188 6.93 -17.99 -8.25
CA GLY A 188 7.01 -18.07 -6.79
C GLY A 188 7.65 -16.83 -6.17
N SER A 189 7.43 -16.64 -4.86
CA SER A 189 8.00 -15.51 -4.14
C SER A 189 9.34 -15.85 -3.51
N ILE A 190 10.31 -14.95 -3.64
CA ILE A 190 11.56 -14.97 -2.89
C ILE A 190 11.55 -13.74 -1.97
N TYR A 191 11.59 -13.95 -0.66
CA TYR A 191 11.44 -12.90 0.34
C TYR A 191 12.76 -12.16 0.65
N SER A 192 13.60 -11.99 -0.37
CA SER A 192 14.85 -11.25 -0.29
C SER A 192 15.02 -10.31 -1.48
N HIS A 193 15.83 -9.27 -1.32
CA HIS A 193 16.07 -8.27 -2.35
C HIS A 193 16.69 -8.89 -3.60
N SER A 194 16.12 -8.59 -4.77
CA SER A 194 16.68 -8.92 -6.08
C SER A 194 17.07 -7.64 -6.81
N MET A 195 18.28 -7.59 -7.38
CA MET A 195 18.82 -6.42 -8.09
C MET A 195 18.28 -6.32 -9.52
N THR A 196 16.95 -6.33 -9.69
CA THR A 196 16.26 -6.40 -10.99
C THR A 196 16.59 -5.25 -11.95
N LEU A 197 17.00 -4.09 -11.44
CA LEU A 197 17.40 -2.96 -12.28
C LEU A 197 18.65 -3.25 -13.12
N GLU A 198 19.57 -4.09 -12.66
CA GLU A 198 20.74 -4.48 -13.45
C GLU A 198 20.33 -5.32 -14.67
N ALA A 199 19.40 -6.25 -14.48
CA ALA A 199 18.83 -7.05 -15.58
C ALA A 199 18.05 -6.16 -16.57
N LEU A 200 17.32 -5.15 -16.09
CA LEU A 200 16.68 -4.17 -16.98
C LEU A 200 17.69 -3.42 -17.84
N MET A 201 18.77 -2.91 -17.23
CA MET A 201 19.84 -2.22 -17.98
C MET A 201 20.52 -3.16 -18.97
N SER A 202 20.70 -4.43 -18.61
CA SER A 202 21.24 -5.47 -19.50
C SER A 202 20.31 -5.74 -20.69
N ALA A 203 19.00 -5.90 -20.46
CA ALA A 203 18.01 -6.12 -21.52
C ALA A 203 18.04 -4.99 -22.56
N ILE A 204 18.10 -3.74 -22.09
CA ILE A 204 18.17 -2.56 -22.97
C ILE A 204 19.47 -2.54 -23.77
N LYS A 205 20.61 -2.83 -23.14
CA LYS A 205 21.90 -2.92 -23.84
C LYS A 205 21.93 -4.04 -24.90
N GLN A 206 21.15 -5.09 -24.70
CA GLN A 206 20.94 -6.17 -25.68
C GLN A 206 19.98 -5.78 -26.82
N GLY A 207 19.44 -4.56 -26.82
CA GLY A 207 18.56 -4.05 -27.88
C GLY A 207 17.07 -4.34 -27.67
N MET A 208 16.66 -4.80 -26.49
CA MET A 208 15.23 -5.01 -26.18
C MET A 208 14.51 -3.68 -26.02
N ASN A 209 13.35 -3.54 -26.66
CA ASN A 209 12.61 -2.28 -26.71
C ASN A 209 11.29 -2.35 -25.95
N SER A 210 10.59 -3.48 -25.99
CA SER A 210 9.35 -3.73 -25.27
C SER A 210 9.62 -4.70 -24.13
N ILE A 211 9.78 -4.18 -22.92
CA ILE A 211 10.24 -4.97 -21.76
C ILE A 211 9.14 -5.00 -20.70
N ALA A 212 8.70 -6.19 -20.29
CA ALA A 212 7.96 -6.31 -19.04
C ALA A 212 8.94 -6.28 -17.86
N PHE A 213 8.63 -5.52 -16.82
CA PHE A 213 9.46 -5.42 -15.63
C PHE A 213 8.64 -5.82 -14.41
N VAL A 214 8.98 -6.95 -13.80
CA VAL A 214 8.38 -7.43 -12.56
C VAL A 214 9.22 -6.96 -11.38
N GLY A 215 8.59 -6.28 -10.42
CA GLY A 215 9.30 -5.79 -9.25
C GLY A 215 8.38 -5.36 -8.13
N THR A 216 8.95 -5.24 -6.93
CA THR A 216 8.24 -4.65 -5.78
C THR A 216 8.13 -3.13 -5.92
N SER A 217 7.33 -2.49 -5.06
CA SER A 217 7.07 -1.03 -5.11
C SER A 217 8.33 -0.18 -5.29
N CYS A 218 9.39 -0.44 -4.53
CA CYS A 218 10.64 0.33 -4.66
C CYS A 218 11.36 0.14 -6.01
N ASN A 219 11.26 -1.04 -6.63
CA ASN A 219 11.80 -1.28 -7.97
C ASN A 219 10.98 -0.52 -9.03
N ILE A 220 9.66 -0.55 -8.90
CA ILE A 220 8.73 0.17 -9.79
C ILE A 220 8.95 1.69 -9.67
N ASP A 221 9.15 2.21 -8.45
CA ASP A 221 9.46 3.63 -8.23
C ASP A 221 10.77 4.03 -8.89
N ALA A 222 11.80 3.18 -8.81
CA ALA A 222 13.07 3.43 -9.47
C ALA A 222 12.91 3.51 -11.00
N VAL A 223 12.22 2.54 -11.62
CA VAL A 223 11.93 2.56 -13.07
C VAL A 223 11.10 3.79 -13.44
N THR A 224 10.08 4.11 -12.65
CA THR A 224 9.22 5.28 -12.87
C THR A 224 10.02 6.58 -12.81
N LYS A 225 10.92 6.71 -11.84
CA LYS A 225 11.82 7.86 -11.72
C LYS A 225 12.80 7.93 -12.89
N MET A 226 13.33 6.79 -13.36
CA MET A 226 14.17 6.72 -14.55
C MET A 226 13.42 7.13 -15.83
N GLN A 227 12.09 6.95 -15.90
CA GLN A 227 11.24 7.33 -17.03
C GLN A 227 10.70 8.77 -16.96
N LYS A 228 10.51 9.35 -15.76
CA LYS A 228 9.84 10.65 -15.58
C LYS A 228 10.74 11.79 -15.10
N SER A 229 11.89 11.47 -14.50
CA SER A 229 12.83 12.50 -14.03
C SER A 229 13.43 13.28 -15.20
N SER A 230 13.68 14.58 -15.01
CA SER A 230 14.36 15.44 -15.99
C SER A 230 15.75 14.92 -16.37
N TYR A 231 16.39 14.16 -15.48
CA TYR A 231 17.68 13.49 -15.69
C TYR A 231 17.53 11.95 -15.71
N GLY A 232 16.35 11.45 -16.07
CA GLY A 232 16.05 10.03 -16.10
C GLY A 232 16.73 9.33 -17.28
N PHE A 233 17.57 8.33 -17.00
CA PHE A 233 18.32 7.60 -18.03
C PHE A 233 17.42 6.97 -19.12
N LEU A 234 16.25 6.43 -18.75
CA LEU A 234 15.36 5.78 -19.72
C LEU A 234 14.74 6.81 -20.68
N HIS A 235 14.31 7.94 -20.15
CA HIS A 235 13.72 9.03 -20.92
C HIS A 235 14.73 9.69 -21.86
N LEU A 236 15.93 9.97 -21.37
CA LEU A 236 16.92 10.76 -22.10
C LEU A 236 17.66 9.95 -23.18
N PHE A 237 17.98 8.67 -22.92
CA PHE A 237 18.95 7.96 -23.74
C PHE A 237 18.47 6.64 -24.32
N MET A 238 17.46 6.00 -23.72
CA MET A 238 17.26 4.57 -23.98
C MET A 238 15.92 4.19 -24.63
N ARG A 239 14.95 5.11 -24.80
CA ARG A 239 13.67 4.95 -25.55
C ARG A 239 12.92 3.61 -25.35
N ALA A 240 13.24 2.82 -24.33
CA ALA A 240 12.63 1.54 -24.05
C ALA A 240 11.24 1.72 -23.44
N LYS A 241 10.27 0.96 -23.95
CA LYS A 241 8.93 0.86 -23.41
C LYS A 241 8.94 -0.20 -22.32
N VAL A 242 8.68 0.22 -21.09
CA VAL A 242 8.68 -0.68 -19.92
C VAL A 242 7.27 -0.84 -19.39
N LEU A 243 6.71 -2.04 -19.53
CA LEU A 243 5.45 -2.45 -18.92
C LEU A 243 5.73 -2.85 -17.46
N LYS A 244 5.25 -2.07 -16.50
CA LYS A 244 5.57 -2.21 -15.08
C LYS A 244 4.56 -3.13 -14.40
N LEU A 245 5.00 -4.31 -13.98
CA LEU A 245 4.20 -5.29 -13.23
C LEU A 245 4.61 -5.28 -11.76
N GLY A 246 3.82 -4.59 -10.93
CA GLY A 246 4.14 -4.31 -9.54
C GLY A 246 3.67 -5.41 -8.58
N LEU A 247 4.54 -5.87 -7.70
CA LEU A 247 4.20 -6.85 -6.66
C LEU A 247 3.89 -6.16 -5.34
N PHE A 248 2.83 -6.62 -4.65
CA PHE A 248 2.51 -6.16 -3.31
C PHE A 248 3.65 -6.54 -2.36
N CYS A 249 4.14 -5.59 -1.57
CA CYS A 249 5.30 -5.79 -0.73
C CYS A 249 5.13 -5.12 0.64
N MET A 250 5.15 -5.92 1.70
CA MET A 250 5.15 -5.40 3.07
C MET A 250 6.59 -5.17 3.55
N ASP A 251 7.42 -6.22 3.53
CA ASP A 251 8.81 -6.15 3.95
C ASP A 251 9.61 -7.19 3.13
N THR A 252 10.93 -7.00 3.11
CA THR A 252 11.88 -7.97 2.56
C THR A 252 13.03 -8.16 3.53
N PHE A 253 13.69 -9.31 3.45
CA PHE A 253 14.67 -9.77 4.42
C PHE A 253 16.03 -10.01 3.76
N SER A 254 17.10 -9.98 4.55
CA SER A 254 18.40 -10.44 4.04
C SER A 254 18.37 -11.94 3.78
N TYR A 255 18.97 -12.37 2.68
CA TYR A 255 19.10 -13.79 2.34
C TYR A 255 19.83 -14.56 3.46
N GLU A 256 20.95 -14.02 3.94
CA GLU A 256 21.69 -14.58 5.07
C GLU A 256 20.85 -14.64 6.35
N GLY A 257 19.94 -13.69 6.55
CA GLY A 257 19.05 -13.68 7.70
C GLY A 257 17.98 -14.77 7.65
N ILE A 258 17.32 -14.95 6.50
CA ILE A 258 16.41 -16.08 6.30
C ILE A 258 17.15 -17.39 6.53
N LYS A 259 18.34 -17.54 5.94
CA LYS A 259 19.20 -18.72 6.11
C LYS A 259 19.57 -18.98 7.57
N ALA A 260 19.94 -17.93 8.32
CA ALA A 260 20.30 -18.03 9.72
C ALA A 260 19.12 -18.47 10.60
N VAL A 261 17.93 -17.87 10.41
CA VAL A 261 16.72 -18.26 11.14
C VAL A 261 16.36 -19.71 10.82
N LEU A 262 16.29 -20.10 9.55
CA LEU A 262 15.93 -21.48 9.21
C LEU A 262 16.91 -22.51 9.78
N LYS A 263 18.21 -22.19 9.78
CA LYS A 263 19.24 -23.04 10.36
C LYS A 263 19.09 -23.22 11.87
N SER A 264 18.63 -22.21 12.62
CA SER A 264 18.39 -22.34 14.06
C SER A 264 17.25 -23.31 14.39
N TYR A 265 16.30 -23.49 13.48
CA TYR A 265 15.24 -24.50 13.54
C TYR A 265 15.62 -25.84 12.88
N GLY A 266 16.88 -26.02 12.50
CA GLY A 266 17.37 -27.25 11.86
C GLY A 266 16.92 -27.45 10.42
N ILE A 267 16.44 -26.40 9.75
CA ILE A 267 15.98 -26.43 8.36
C ILE A 267 17.10 -25.93 7.44
N THR A 268 17.44 -26.73 6.43
CA THR A 268 18.35 -26.33 5.35
C THR A 268 17.54 -25.83 4.14
N LEU A 269 18.04 -24.80 3.45
CA LEU A 269 17.32 -24.16 2.34
C LEU A 269 17.09 -25.12 1.16
N GLU A 270 17.97 -26.09 0.98
CA GLU A 270 17.90 -27.16 -0.02
C GLU A 270 16.64 -28.02 0.15
N ASN A 271 16.15 -28.16 1.38
CA ASN A 271 14.98 -28.96 1.72
C ASN A 271 13.67 -28.16 1.67
N VAL A 272 13.73 -26.85 1.45
CA VAL A 272 12.54 -26.00 1.37
C VAL A 272 11.97 -26.01 -0.05
N ASP A 273 10.69 -26.37 -0.16
CA ASP A 273 9.91 -26.38 -1.40
C ASP A 273 9.22 -25.03 -1.64
N ALA A 274 8.55 -24.50 -0.61
CA ALA A 274 7.83 -23.24 -0.67
C ALA A 274 7.92 -22.43 0.64
N MET A 275 7.87 -21.11 0.52
CA MET A 275 7.77 -20.17 1.63
C MET A 275 6.57 -19.26 1.41
N LYS A 276 5.78 -18.97 2.45
CA LYS A 276 4.65 -18.02 2.39
C LYS A 276 4.58 -17.18 3.65
N ILE A 277 4.30 -15.89 3.50
CA ILE A 277 4.01 -14.99 4.63
C ILE A 277 2.51 -14.70 4.67
N ARG A 278 1.81 -15.12 5.73
CA ARG A 278 0.38 -14.89 5.92
C ARG A 278 0.06 -14.61 7.39
N LYS A 279 -0.79 -13.62 7.64
CA LYS A 279 -1.32 -13.30 8.99
C LYS A 279 -0.23 -13.20 10.08
N GLY A 280 0.94 -12.64 9.74
CA GLY A 280 2.05 -12.49 10.69
C GLY A 280 2.84 -13.77 10.96
N LYS A 281 2.64 -14.83 10.16
CA LYS A 281 3.39 -16.09 10.22
C LYS A 281 4.19 -16.29 8.94
N PHE A 282 5.33 -16.96 9.10
CA PHE A 282 6.19 -17.42 8.02
C PHE A 282 6.02 -18.94 7.89
N GLU A 283 5.29 -19.37 6.87
CA GLU A 283 4.96 -20.77 6.58
C GLU A 283 6.01 -21.34 5.62
N ILE A 284 6.66 -22.44 6.01
CA ILE A 284 7.68 -23.14 5.23
C ILE A 284 7.14 -24.53 4.93
N THR A 285 7.07 -24.89 3.66
CA THR A 285 6.77 -26.25 3.21
C THR A 285 8.07 -26.91 2.77
N LEU A 286 8.37 -28.06 3.35
CA LEU A 286 9.54 -28.87 3.01
C LEU A 286 9.22 -29.84 1.88
N LYS A 287 10.26 -30.32 1.19
CA LYS A 287 10.14 -31.31 0.10
C LYS A 287 9.55 -32.65 0.55
N ASP A 288 9.67 -32.98 1.84
CA ASP A 288 9.04 -34.18 2.44
C ASP A 288 7.55 -33.98 2.79
N GLY A 289 6.98 -32.81 2.47
CA GLY A 289 5.59 -32.44 2.72
C GLY A 289 5.32 -31.89 4.12
N LYS A 290 6.31 -31.89 5.03
CA LYS A 290 6.13 -31.28 6.36
C LYS A 290 6.00 -29.76 6.25
N GLN A 291 5.18 -29.20 7.14
CA GLN A 291 5.02 -27.76 7.27
C GLN A 291 5.57 -27.28 8.61
N GLN A 292 6.32 -26.19 8.55
CA GLN A 292 6.82 -25.45 9.71
C GLN A 292 6.24 -24.04 9.66
N ILE A 293 5.70 -23.58 10.80
CA ILE A 293 5.09 -22.25 10.90
C ILE A 293 5.85 -21.49 11.98
N LEU A 294 6.56 -20.45 11.56
CA LEU A 294 7.33 -19.58 12.43
C LEU A 294 6.62 -18.23 12.60
N ASP A 295 6.86 -17.56 13.71
CA ASP A 295 6.41 -16.19 13.89
C ASP A 295 7.23 -15.22 13.02
N LEU A 296 6.56 -14.28 12.34
CA LEU A 296 7.27 -13.32 11.49
C LEU A 296 8.23 -12.42 12.30
N SER A 297 7.99 -12.26 13.60
CA SER A 297 8.87 -11.50 14.50
C SER A 297 10.26 -12.13 14.65
N GLU A 298 10.42 -13.44 14.42
CA GLU A 298 11.73 -14.12 14.44
C GLU A 298 12.66 -13.57 13.34
N PHE A 299 12.09 -12.98 12.29
CA PHE A 299 12.82 -12.41 11.16
C PHE A 299 13.03 -10.89 11.27
N ASP A 300 12.55 -10.26 12.35
CA ASP A 300 12.54 -8.79 12.46
C ASP A 300 13.94 -8.16 12.50
N GLU A 301 14.94 -8.87 13.04
CA GLU A 301 16.34 -8.45 13.04
C GLU A 301 16.91 -8.38 11.62
N TYR A 302 16.50 -9.31 10.76
CA TYR A 302 16.98 -9.45 9.38
C TYR A 302 16.12 -8.71 8.36
N ARG A 303 15.06 -8.05 8.82
CA ARG A 303 14.21 -7.20 8.00
C ARG A 303 15.03 -6.02 7.47
N SER A 304 14.94 -5.76 6.17
CA SER A 304 15.66 -4.64 5.55
C SER A 304 15.27 -3.31 6.22
N SER A 305 16.27 -2.55 6.65
CA SER A 305 16.07 -1.28 7.36
C SER A 305 15.30 -0.25 6.53
N SER A 306 15.51 -0.24 5.21
CA SER A 306 14.83 0.65 4.27
C SER A 306 13.31 0.41 4.20
N CYS A 307 12.84 -0.82 4.41
CA CYS A 307 11.42 -1.15 4.39
C CYS A 307 10.61 -0.40 5.45
N ARG A 308 11.26 0.06 6.53
CA ARG A 308 10.61 0.89 7.56
C ARG A 308 10.19 2.26 7.04
N PHE A 309 10.84 2.77 6.01
CA PHE A 309 10.53 4.08 5.41
C PHE A 309 9.64 3.96 4.17
N CYS A 310 9.45 2.75 3.66
CA CYS A 310 8.60 2.49 2.51
C CYS A 310 7.12 2.53 2.92
N THR A 311 6.34 3.33 2.22
CA THR A 311 4.91 3.54 2.46
C THR A 311 4.03 2.95 1.35
N ASP A 312 4.63 2.35 0.32
CA ASP A 312 3.91 1.77 -0.81
C ASP A 312 3.83 0.24 -0.65
N LEU A 313 2.63 -0.24 -0.34
CA LEU A 313 2.31 -1.67 -0.32
C LEU A 313 2.03 -2.20 -1.72
N THR A 314 1.34 -1.44 -2.56
CA THR A 314 0.62 -1.95 -3.74
C THR A 314 1.26 -1.58 -5.07
N ALA A 315 2.51 -1.10 -5.06
CA ALA A 315 3.24 -0.65 -6.24
C ALA A 315 2.43 0.39 -7.05
N GLU A 316 2.15 1.53 -6.41
CA GLU A 316 1.22 2.58 -6.87
C GLU A 316 1.58 3.12 -8.26
N ASN A 317 2.86 3.09 -8.63
CA ASN A 317 3.38 3.58 -9.91
C ASN A 317 3.45 2.52 -11.04
N SER A 318 2.90 1.32 -10.83
CA SER A 318 2.90 0.25 -11.83
C SER A 318 1.79 0.41 -12.89
N ASP A 319 1.89 -0.33 -13.98
CA ASP A 319 0.81 -0.45 -14.96
C ASP A 319 -0.29 -1.40 -14.46
N ILE A 320 0.14 -2.49 -13.81
CA ILE A 320 -0.72 -3.47 -13.12
C ILE A 320 -0.04 -3.89 -11.83
N SER A 321 -0.79 -4.03 -10.74
CA SER A 321 -0.30 -4.50 -9.44
C SER A 321 -0.91 -5.82 -9.01
N PHE A 322 -0.14 -6.64 -8.30
CA PHE A 322 -0.51 -8.01 -7.93
C PHE A 322 -0.20 -8.32 -6.48
N GLY A 323 -1.10 -8.97 -5.76
CA GLY A 323 -0.79 -9.51 -4.44
C GLY A 323 -1.77 -10.54 -3.91
N GLY A 324 -1.32 -11.38 -2.99
CA GLY A 324 -2.15 -12.43 -2.39
C GLY A 324 -3.13 -11.96 -1.31
N VAL A 325 -3.09 -10.68 -0.93
CA VAL A 325 -3.97 -10.11 0.12
C VAL A 325 -5.24 -9.54 -0.53
N GLY A 326 -6.38 -9.74 0.13
CA GLY A 326 -7.70 -9.36 -0.39
C GLY A 326 -8.46 -10.57 -0.89
N SER A 327 -7.85 -11.29 -1.84
CA SER A 327 -8.45 -12.44 -2.54
C SER A 327 -8.38 -13.78 -1.77
N PRO A 328 -9.20 -14.79 -2.14
CA PRO A 328 -9.16 -16.14 -1.57
C PRO A 328 -7.86 -16.90 -1.87
N ARG A 329 -7.65 -18.04 -1.21
CA ARG A 329 -6.50 -18.92 -1.47
C ARG A 329 -6.53 -19.41 -2.93
N GLY A 330 -5.39 -19.33 -3.60
CA GLY A 330 -5.26 -19.69 -5.02
C GLY A 330 -5.71 -18.58 -5.98
N TRP A 331 -6.05 -17.40 -5.47
CA TRP A 331 -6.35 -16.21 -6.25
C TRP A 331 -5.38 -15.09 -5.90
N THR A 332 -5.17 -14.19 -6.84
CA THR A 332 -4.35 -12.99 -6.73
C THR A 332 -5.25 -11.78 -6.89
N THR A 333 -5.12 -10.81 -5.98
CA THR A 333 -5.70 -9.49 -6.15
C THR A 333 -4.92 -8.75 -7.22
N VAL A 334 -5.61 -8.22 -8.22
CA VAL A 334 -5.06 -7.47 -9.35
C VAL A 334 -5.64 -6.08 -9.36
N LEU A 335 -4.78 -5.05 -9.38
CA LEU A 335 -5.17 -3.66 -9.58
C LEU A 335 -4.66 -3.19 -10.94
N THR A 336 -5.56 -3.01 -11.92
CA THR A 336 -5.19 -2.45 -13.22
C THR A 336 -5.14 -0.92 -13.11
N ARG A 337 -4.02 -0.28 -13.45
CA ARG A 337 -3.81 1.16 -13.21
C ARG A 337 -3.75 1.97 -14.50
N SER A 338 -2.80 1.64 -15.38
CA SER A 338 -2.69 2.34 -16.66
C SER A 338 -3.73 1.83 -17.66
N ALA A 339 -4.01 2.63 -18.69
CA ALA A 339 -4.90 2.20 -19.77
C ALA A 339 -4.32 0.94 -20.46
N LEU A 340 -3.01 0.98 -20.77
CA LEU A 340 -2.30 -0.16 -21.36
C LEU A 340 -2.37 -1.41 -20.47
N GLY A 341 -2.14 -1.26 -19.16
CA GLY A 341 -2.22 -2.38 -18.22
C GLY A 341 -3.63 -2.97 -18.11
N TYR A 342 -4.67 -2.14 -18.21
CA TYR A 342 -6.05 -2.61 -18.23
C TYR A 342 -6.37 -3.40 -19.50
N GLU A 343 -6.00 -2.90 -20.68
CA GLU A 343 -6.25 -3.61 -21.95
C GLU A 343 -5.53 -4.96 -21.97
N ILE A 344 -4.21 -4.99 -21.73
CA ILE A 344 -3.42 -6.24 -21.73
C ILE A 344 -3.99 -7.27 -20.74
N PHE A 345 -4.45 -6.84 -19.57
CA PHE A 345 -5.04 -7.75 -18.59
C PHE A 345 -6.36 -8.37 -19.09
N ASN A 346 -7.26 -7.58 -19.68
CA ASN A 346 -8.54 -8.10 -20.17
C ASN A 346 -8.34 -8.97 -21.41
N GLU A 347 -7.45 -8.60 -22.34
CA GLU A 347 -7.15 -9.47 -23.47
C GLU A 347 -6.59 -10.82 -23.02
N ALA A 348 -5.75 -10.86 -21.97
CA ALA A 348 -5.27 -12.12 -21.40
C ALA A 348 -6.40 -12.95 -20.77
N VAL A 349 -7.47 -12.32 -20.26
CA VAL A 349 -8.68 -12.99 -19.78
C VAL A 349 -9.48 -13.56 -20.95
N ASP A 350 -9.71 -12.74 -21.98
CA ASP A 350 -10.49 -13.11 -23.17
C ASP A 350 -9.84 -14.24 -23.96
N ASN A 351 -8.51 -14.27 -24.01
CA ASN A 351 -7.72 -15.34 -24.65
C ASN A 351 -7.52 -16.57 -23.75
N GLY A 352 -8.14 -16.62 -22.56
CA GLY A 352 -8.13 -17.81 -21.71
C GLY A 352 -6.82 -18.09 -20.99
N TYR A 353 -5.93 -17.11 -20.84
CA TYR A 353 -4.71 -17.22 -20.02
C TYR A 353 -5.03 -17.01 -18.53
N ILE A 354 -6.04 -16.19 -18.23
CA ILE A 354 -6.42 -15.77 -16.87
C ILE A 354 -7.93 -15.93 -16.68
N GLU A 355 -8.33 -16.45 -15.52
CA GLU A 355 -9.70 -16.35 -15.02
C GLU A 355 -9.79 -15.19 -14.02
N ALA A 356 -10.76 -14.29 -14.18
CA ALA A 356 -10.90 -13.13 -13.33
C ALA A 356 -12.37 -12.82 -12.98
N ARG A 357 -12.55 -12.20 -11.81
CA ARG A 357 -13.82 -11.56 -11.40
C ARG A 357 -13.52 -10.25 -10.68
N HIS A 358 -14.50 -9.36 -10.62
CA HIS A 358 -14.36 -8.15 -9.81
C HIS A 358 -14.10 -8.49 -8.33
N LEU A 359 -13.25 -7.67 -7.72
CA LEU A 359 -12.98 -7.73 -6.30
C LEU A 359 -14.18 -7.16 -5.54
N THR A 360 -14.59 -7.82 -4.47
CA THR A 360 -15.69 -7.33 -3.61
C THR A 360 -15.22 -6.21 -2.67
N ASP A 361 -16.14 -5.41 -2.14
CA ASP A 361 -15.85 -4.35 -1.16
C ASP A 361 -15.06 -4.89 0.04
N ASP A 362 -15.47 -6.03 0.62
CA ASP A 362 -14.80 -6.66 1.76
C ASP A 362 -13.37 -7.14 1.43
N GLU A 363 -13.15 -7.61 0.19
CA GLU A 363 -11.83 -8.02 -0.30
C GLU A 363 -10.92 -6.82 -0.49
N LEU A 364 -11.44 -5.72 -1.05
CA LEU A 364 -10.73 -4.46 -1.20
C LEU A 364 -10.39 -3.84 0.16
N GLU A 365 -11.32 -3.88 1.12
CA GLU A 365 -11.11 -3.36 2.47
C GLU A 365 -9.94 -4.05 3.18
N ARG A 366 -9.74 -5.36 2.95
CA ARG A 366 -8.57 -6.08 3.47
C ARG A 366 -7.25 -5.55 2.89
N VAL A 367 -7.22 -5.17 1.62
CA VAL A 367 -6.06 -4.54 0.99
C VAL A 367 -5.81 -3.16 1.60
N LEU A 368 -6.86 -2.34 1.75
CA LEU A 368 -6.78 -1.01 2.33
C LEU A 368 -6.27 -1.04 3.77
N ASN A 369 -6.74 -2.00 4.57
CA ASN A 369 -6.30 -2.18 5.95
C ASN A 369 -4.80 -2.53 6.02
N LEU A 370 -4.30 -3.41 5.15
CA LEU A 370 -2.87 -3.72 5.11
C LEU A 370 -2.04 -2.54 4.60
N ALA A 371 -2.52 -1.82 3.58
CA ALA A 371 -1.83 -0.65 3.03
C ALA A 371 -1.72 0.47 4.07
N LYS A 372 -2.78 0.65 4.88
CA LYS A 372 -2.77 1.55 6.02
C LYS A 372 -1.72 1.15 7.04
N MET A 373 -1.62 -0.14 7.39
CA MET A 373 -0.57 -0.63 8.29
C MET A 373 0.83 -0.32 7.75
N LYS A 374 1.06 -0.52 6.44
CA LYS A 374 2.34 -0.21 5.78
C LYS A 374 2.66 1.29 5.87
N LYS A 375 1.71 2.17 5.57
CA LYS A 375 1.92 3.63 5.58
C LYS A 375 2.20 4.20 6.97
N VAL A 376 1.62 3.63 8.03
CA VAL A 376 1.87 4.10 9.41
C VAL A 376 3.13 3.48 10.03
N GLN A 377 3.65 2.38 9.46
CA GLN A 377 4.83 1.67 9.98
C GLN A 377 6.05 2.57 10.12
N MET A 378 6.22 3.57 9.24
CA MET A 378 7.35 4.52 9.30
C MET A 378 7.39 5.33 10.58
N TYR A 379 6.27 5.43 11.28
CA TYR A 379 6.16 6.16 12.53
C TYR A 379 6.35 5.28 13.77
N ASP A 380 6.35 3.95 13.62
CA ASP A 380 6.53 3.00 14.73
C ASP A 380 8.02 2.75 15.08
N LEU A 381 8.96 3.50 14.49
CA LEU A 381 10.41 3.39 14.72
C LEU A 381 10.79 3.44 16.21
N ASN A 382 10.11 4.27 17.00
CA ASN A 382 10.39 4.45 18.43
C ASN A 382 9.84 3.35 19.35
N ARG A 383 8.95 2.48 18.86
CA ARG A 383 8.35 1.40 19.68
C ARG A 383 9.20 0.15 19.78
N ARG A 384 10.06 -0.11 18.80
CA ARG A 384 10.87 -1.35 18.73
C ARG A 384 12.29 -1.20 19.27
N GLN A 385 12.78 0.03 19.47
CA GLN A 385 14.08 0.28 20.13
C GLN A 385 14.02 0.20 21.66
N LYS A 386 12.81 0.12 22.25
CA LYS A 386 12.59 0.02 23.70
C LYS A 386 12.22 -1.38 24.19
N LYS A 387 12.45 -2.42 23.39
CA LYS A 387 12.31 -3.81 23.84
C LYS A 387 13.68 -4.44 23.96
#